data_AF-A0A2G7G4P1-F1
#
_entry.id   AF-A0A2G7G4P1-F1
#
_cell.length_a   1.000
_cell.length_b   1.000
_cell.length_c   1.000
_cell.angle_alpha   90.00
_cell.angle_beta   90.00
_cell.angle_gamma   90.00
#
_symmetry.space_group_name_H-M   'P 1'
#
loop_
_entity.id
_entity.type
_entity.pdbx_description
1 polymer ?
#
loop_
_entity_poly.entity_id
_entity_poly.type
_entity_poly.pdbx_seq_one_letter_code
_entity_poly.pdbx_strand_id
1 'polypeptide(L)'
;MATSYQRPPPKVPPQNIVERWEQGATDPASLTFDERQQLLYRYPYGRCDEFCKAHTGLTIEELVQKAARTDDLSRLETDIILWGPANQMDDCDPNMIDARDVIRWPVNIRRTYTAVKEAILTDIEKKARANADKSYHRRKELDRVAQDRISLDDLNNIRISNKVPWVTRVSNQLQQHWGFVCIRTSFQDDSAWRHFQHQFGEAIDLGLTFVRNPKDKFWTPDSLKQRWKIQWVEDPVNESAALEDICGYFRNLRDEGQIEPGLRQDAFLYVDAAAIQSSLDHCPLPERGYVLAADASHDATKLATYLHGFKGSVRVALTGVFTTFYARLIPRGSPKDDPAAEHNLRQSWEVIYKRAKFDESQIAYPPISALNRGWYHPAMDNTIQNE
;
A
#
# COMPACT_ATOMS: atom_id res chain seq x y z
N MET A 1 -20.78 30.89 0.38
CA MET A 1 -20.09 31.01 -0.93
C MET A 1 -18.69 30.44 -0.76
N ALA A 2 -18.40 29.29 -1.36
CA ALA A 2 -17.06 28.72 -1.31
C ALA A 2 -16.15 29.54 -2.23
N THR A 3 -15.13 30.18 -1.69
CA THR A 3 -14.07 30.83 -2.47
C THR A 3 -13.45 29.78 -3.38
N SER A 4 -13.61 29.92 -4.69
CA SER A 4 -12.95 29.06 -5.67
C SER A 4 -11.46 29.06 -5.36
N TYR A 5 -10.89 27.89 -5.05
CA TYR A 5 -9.46 27.76 -4.80
C TYR A 5 -8.69 28.24 -6.05
N GLN A 6 -8.14 29.46 -5.99
CA GLN A 6 -7.27 29.96 -7.04
C GLN A 6 -5.89 29.33 -6.85
N ARG A 7 -5.52 28.48 -7.81
CA ARG A 7 -4.21 27.81 -7.80
C ARG A 7 -3.11 28.89 -7.89
N PRO A 8 -2.05 28.83 -7.06
CA PRO A 8 -0.98 29.80 -7.11
C PRO A 8 -0.30 29.84 -8.49
N PRO A 9 0.23 31.01 -8.91
CA PRO A 9 0.99 31.13 -10.15
C PRO A 9 2.19 30.17 -10.15
N PRO A 10 2.64 29.67 -11.32
CA PRO A 10 3.78 28.78 -11.37
C PRO A 10 5.04 29.52 -10.93
N LYS A 11 5.93 28.85 -10.20
CA LYS A 11 7.25 29.39 -9.88
C LYS A 11 8.09 29.40 -11.15
N VAL A 12 8.19 30.57 -11.80
CA VAL A 12 9.04 30.74 -12.99
C VAL A 12 10.49 30.95 -12.51
N PRO A 13 11.48 30.23 -13.08
CA PRO A 13 12.88 30.39 -12.71
C PRO A 13 13.35 31.83 -13.02
N PRO A 14 14.23 32.41 -12.19
CA PRO A 14 14.77 33.74 -12.43
C PRO A 14 15.65 33.75 -13.70
N GLN A 15 15.78 34.91 -14.34
CA GLN A 15 16.41 35.06 -15.66
C GLN A 15 17.87 34.54 -15.68
N ASN A 16 18.63 34.76 -14.61
CA ASN A 16 20.01 34.27 -14.51
C ASN A 16 20.11 32.74 -14.55
N ILE A 17 19.08 32.01 -14.09
CA ILE A 17 19.04 30.55 -14.19
C ILE A 17 18.74 30.12 -15.63
N VAL A 18 17.83 30.83 -16.30
CA VAL A 18 17.50 30.58 -17.71
C VAL A 18 18.72 30.82 -18.60
N GLU A 19 19.49 31.89 -18.36
CA GLU A 19 20.75 32.17 -19.09
C GLU A 19 21.79 31.07 -18.88
N ARG A 20 21.94 30.55 -17.66
CA ARG A 20 22.84 29.41 -17.41
C ARG A 20 22.34 28.14 -18.09
N TRP A 21 21.03 27.95 -18.26
CA TRP A 21 20.52 26.84 -19.06
C TRP A 21 20.84 27.00 -20.54
N GLU A 22 20.73 28.20 -21.10
CA GLU A 22 21.11 28.47 -22.50
C GLU A 22 22.60 28.19 -22.74
N GLN A 23 23.46 28.61 -21.80
CA GLN A 23 24.89 28.29 -21.83
C GLN A 23 25.12 26.77 -21.77
N GLY A 24 24.51 26.08 -20.80
CA GLY A 24 24.66 24.64 -20.65
C GLY A 24 24.11 23.82 -21.82
N ALA A 25 23.11 24.34 -22.53
CA ALA A 25 22.58 23.72 -23.74
C ALA A 25 23.54 23.86 -24.93
N THR A 26 24.30 24.95 -25.00
CA THR A 26 25.19 25.28 -26.12
C THR A 26 26.58 24.68 -25.93
N ASP A 27 27.10 24.73 -24.70
CA ASP A 27 28.42 24.21 -24.35
C ASP A 27 28.35 23.40 -23.03
N PRO A 28 27.80 22.17 -23.07
CA PRO A 28 27.69 21.32 -21.90
C PRO A 28 29.06 20.88 -21.36
N ALA A 29 30.13 20.93 -22.16
CA ALA A 29 31.48 20.55 -21.76
C ALA A 29 32.13 21.59 -20.85
N SER A 30 31.69 22.85 -20.92
CA SER A 30 32.12 23.92 -20.01
C SER A 30 31.62 23.75 -18.57
N LEU A 31 30.60 22.92 -18.34
CA LEU A 31 30.01 22.73 -17.03
C LEU A 31 30.73 21.62 -16.25
N THR A 32 31.16 21.94 -15.04
CA THR A 32 31.58 20.92 -14.08
C THR A 32 30.44 19.97 -13.74
N PHE A 33 30.77 18.82 -13.14
CA PHE A 33 29.74 17.88 -12.70
C PHE A 33 28.74 18.51 -11.72
N ASP A 34 29.23 19.24 -10.71
CA ASP A 34 28.38 19.88 -9.71
C ASP A 34 27.51 20.99 -10.31
N GLU A 35 28.02 21.75 -11.29
CA GLU A 35 27.23 22.73 -12.01
C GLU A 35 26.11 22.07 -12.82
N ARG A 36 26.37 20.92 -13.46
CA ARG A 36 25.31 20.14 -14.13
C ARG A 36 24.24 19.67 -13.15
N GLN A 37 24.62 19.23 -11.95
CA GLN A 37 23.66 18.85 -10.92
C GLN A 37 22.84 20.05 -10.44
N GLN A 38 23.49 21.17 -10.10
CA GLN A 38 22.82 22.39 -9.65
C GLN A 38 21.87 22.97 -10.71
N LEU A 39 22.26 22.98 -11.99
CA LEU A 39 21.43 23.51 -13.08
C LEU A 39 20.11 22.76 -13.25
N LEU A 40 20.10 21.46 -12.93
CA LEU A 40 18.89 20.65 -12.96
C LEU A 40 18.23 20.52 -11.58
N TYR A 41 18.68 21.29 -10.59
CA TYR A 41 18.21 21.22 -9.20
C TYR A 41 18.29 19.78 -8.64
N ARG A 42 19.37 19.06 -8.98
CA ARG A 42 19.72 17.77 -8.40
C ARG A 42 20.58 18.02 -7.16
N TYR A 43 20.46 17.14 -6.16
CA TYR A 43 21.23 17.27 -4.91
C TYR A 43 22.75 17.13 -5.17
N PRO A 44 23.59 17.68 -4.26
CA PRO A 44 25.03 17.44 -4.30
C PRO A 44 25.34 15.95 -4.34
N TYR A 45 26.36 15.57 -5.10
CA TYR A 45 26.67 14.16 -5.37
C TYR A 45 26.81 13.31 -4.12
N GLY A 46 27.53 13.81 -3.09
CA GLY A 46 27.75 13.07 -1.85
C GLY A 46 26.44 12.67 -1.14
N ARG A 47 25.46 13.57 -1.10
CA ARG A 47 24.14 13.28 -0.52
C ARG A 47 23.33 12.32 -1.39
N CYS A 48 23.39 12.48 -2.72
CA CYS A 48 22.78 11.54 -3.65
C CYS A 48 23.34 10.13 -3.47
N ASP A 49 24.65 10.02 -3.27
CA ASP A 49 25.36 8.76 -3.15
C ASP A 49 25.06 8.04 -1.83
N GLU A 50 25.11 8.75 -0.71
CA GLU A 50 24.69 8.24 0.60
C GLU A 50 23.23 7.75 0.56
N PHE A 51 22.36 8.55 -0.04
CA PHE A 51 20.95 8.21 -0.20
C PHE A 51 20.76 6.93 -1.03
N CYS A 52 21.41 6.84 -2.21
CA CYS A 52 21.32 5.66 -3.07
C CYS A 52 21.86 4.42 -2.35
N LYS A 53 23.03 4.51 -1.70
CA LYS A 53 23.61 3.40 -0.95
C LYS A 53 22.67 2.90 0.14
N ALA A 54 22.05 3.80 0.90
CA ALA A 54 21.16 3.44 1.99
C ALA A 54 19.91 2.67 1.52
N HIS A 55 19.38 2.97 0.32
CA HIS A 55 18.09 2.43 -0.11
C HIS A 55 18.15 1.42 -1.26
N THR A 56 19.22 1.41 -2.05
CA THR A 56 19.41 0.47 -3.17
C THR A 56 20.65 -0.40 -2.99
N GLY A 57 21.54 -0.08 -2.05
CA GLY A 57 22.84 -0.72 -1.89
C GLY A 57 23.87 -0.31 -2.96
N LEU A 58 23.54 0.62 -3.85
CA LEU A 58 24.39 1.08 -4.95
C LEU A 58 24.73 2.56 -4.81
N THR A 59 25.92 2.97 -5.24
CA THR A 59 26.23 4.37 -5.55
C THR A 59 25.30 4.88 -6.66
N ILE A 60 25.16 6.21 -6.78
CA ILE A 60 24.38 6.79 -7.88
C ILE A 60 25.01 6.45 -9.26
N GLU A 61 26.34 6.37 -9.35
CA GLU A 61 27.04 5.98 -10.58
C GLU A 61 26.81 4.50 -10.93
N GLU A 62 26.93 3.59 -9.96
CA GLU A 62 26.63 2.16 -10.17
C GLU A 62 25.17 1.96 -10.58
N LEU A 63 24.24 2.72 -10.00
CA LEU A 63 22.83 2.68 -10.37
C LEU A 63 22.61 3.17 -11.81
N VAL A 64 23.27 4.26 -12.23
CA VAL A 64 23.23 4.73 -13.62
C VAL A 64 23.79 3.67 -14.57
N GLN A 65 24.91 3.03 -14.22
CA GLN A 65 25.50 1.95 -15.02
C GLN A 65 24.57 0.73 -15.11
N LYS A 66 23.92 0.34 -14.01
CA LYS A 66 22.91 -0.72 -13.98
C LYS A 66 21.75 -0.37 -14.93
N ALA A 67 21.16 0.81 -14.76
CA ALA A 67 20.04 1.26 -15.57
C ALA A 67 20.39 1.42 -17.06
N ALA A 68 21.64 1.75 -17.40
CA ALA A 68 22.07 1.79 -18.79
C ALA A 68 22.09 0.41 -19.47
N ARG A 69 22.17 -0.68 -18.70
CA ARG A 69 22.27 -2.06 -19.19
C ARG A 69 20.94 -2.80 -19.24
N THR A 70 19.98 -2.44 -18.39
CA THR A 70 18.69 -3.13 -18.27
C THR A 70 17.55 -2.17 -17.95
N ASP A 71 16.32 -2.53 -18.35
CA ASP A 71 15.08 -1.87 -17.92
C ASP A 71 14.38 -2.60 -16.76
N ASP A 72 14.96 -3.70 -16.28
CA ASP A 72 14.55 -4.41 -15.06
C ASP A 72 15.08 -3.68 -13.82
N LEU A 73 14.38 -2.61 -13.47
CA LEU A 73 14.68 -1.73 -12.36
C LEU A 73 13.57 -1.81 -11.33
N SER A 74 13.92 -1.74 -10.06
CA SER A 74 12.92 -1.57 -9.00
C SER A 74 12.18 -0.23 -9.16
N ARG A 75 11.03 -0.08 -8.47
CA ARG A 75 10.29 1.20 -8.49
C ARG A 75 11.19 2.34 -8.00
N LEU A 76 11.88 2.14 -6.88
CA LEU A 76 12.77 3.15 -6.31
C LEU A 76 13.94 3.49 -7.25
N GLU A 77 14.60 2.49 -7.81
CA GLU A 77 15.70 2.68 -8.76
C GLU A 77 15.26 3.50 -9.97
N THR A 78 14.07 3.19 -10.51
CA THR A 78 13.52 3.96 -11.62
C THR A 78 13.22 5.39 -11.24
N ASP A 79 12.60 5.61 -10.08
CA ASP A 79 12.24 6.96 -9.63
C ASP A 79 13.50 7.81 -9.39
N ILE A 80 14.56 7.22 -8.82
CA ILE A 80 15.87 7.88 -8.68
C ILE A 80 16.46 8.25 -10.04
N ILE A 81 16.42 7.37 -11.06
CA ILE A 81 16.99 7.68 -12.38
C ILE A 81 16.16 8.74 -13.13
N LEU A 82 14.83 8.69 -13.06
CA LEU A 82 13.96 9.60 -13.80
C LEU A 82 13.89 10.98 -13.15
N TRP A 83 13.72 11.01 -11.83
CA TRP A 83 13.38 12.21 -11.08
C TRP A 83 14.55 12.69 -10.21
N GLY A 84 15.56 11.85 -9.97
CA GLY A 84 16.63 12.15 -9.01
C GLY A 84 16.22 11.84 -7.58
N PRO A 85 17.19 11.59 -6.67
CA PRO A 85 16.92 11.34 -5.25
C PRO A 85 16.39 12.59 -4.53
N ALA A 86 16.54 13.76 -5.15
CA ALA A 86 16.00 15.03 -4.67
C ALA A 86 14.48 15.04 -4.49
N ASN A 87 13.75 14.41 -5.41
CA ASN A 87 12.28 14.42 -5.45
C ASN A 87 11.61 13.57 -4.35
N GLN A 88 12.40 13.18 -3.38
CA GLN A 88 12.30 11.91 -2.70
C GLN A 88 12.76 12.13 -1.25
N MET A 89 13.85 12.89 -1.05
CA MET A 89 14.31 13.36 0.26
C MET A 89 13.32 14.33 0.94
N ASP A 90 13.30 14.35 2.28
CA ASP A 90 12.37 15.16 3.08
C ASP A 90 12.74 16.64 3.19
N ASP A 91 14.00 16.98 2.92
CA ASP A 91 14.56 18.34 2.95
C ASP A 91 14.50 19.04 1.59
N CYS A 92 13.42 18.81 0.81
CA CYS A 92 13.27 19.36 -0.54
C CYS A 92 13.68 20.84 -0.58
N ASP A 93 14.66 21.16 -1.43
CA ASP A 93 15.06 22.54 -1.68
C ASP A 93 13.80 23.37 -2.03
N PRO A 94 13.53 24.49 -1.33
CA PRO A 94 12.39 25.37 -1.65
C PRO A 94 12.39 25.88 -3.11
N ASN A 95 13.54 25.80 -3.78
CA ASN A 95 13.77 26.12 -5.18
C ASN A 95 13.68 24.93 -6.14
N MET A 96 13.37 23.72 -5.64
CA MET A 96 13.18 22.54 -6.49
C MET A 96 12.11 22.81 -7.56
N ILE A 97 12.45 22.50 -8.81
CA ILE A 97 11.53 22.62 -9.94
C ILE A 97 10.53 21.47 -9.88
N ASP A 98 9.27 21.76 -9.53
CA ASP A 98 8.19 20.79 -9.68
C ASP A 98 7.87 20.61 -11.18
N ALA A 99 7.80 19.36 -11.64
CA ALA A 99 7.36 19.03 -13.00
C ALA A 99 6.01 19.69 -13.37
N ARG A 100 5.13 19.92 -12.39
CA ARG A 100 3.86 20.65 -12.56
C ARG A 100 4.05 22.14 -12.85
N ASP A 101 5.12 22.75 -12.35
CA ASP A 101 5.46 24.13 -12.66
C ASP A 101 6.04 24.24 -14.08
N VAL A 102 6.89 23.29 -14.49
CA VAL A 102 7.49 23.24 -15.84
C VAL A 102 6.43 23.25 -16.95
N ILE A 103 5.35 22.47 -16.79
CA ILE A 103 4.27 22.40 -17.78
C ILE A 103 3.59 23.77 -17.97
N ARG A 104 3.56 24.59 -16.91
CA ARG A 104 2.92 25.91 -16.86
C ARG A 104 3.86 27.06 -17.21
N TRP A 105 5.15 26.80 -17.40
CA TRP A 105 6.11 27.82 -17.80
C TRP A 105 5.86 28.34 -19.22
N PRO A 106 6.30 29.57 -19.52
CA PRO A 106 6.41 30.06 -20.89
C PRO A 106 7.12 29.06 -21.81
N VAL A 107 6.64 28.93 -23.05
CA VAL A 107 7.12 27.92 -24.01
C VAL A 107 8.62 28.02 -24.25
N ASN A 108 9.17 29.23 -24.31
CA ASN A 108 10.61 29.47 -24.47
C ASN A 108 11.40 28.92 -23.28
N ILE A 109 11.01 29.25 -22.04
CA ILE A 109 11.69 28.76 -20.82
C ILE A 109 11.63 27.23 -20.75
N ARG A 110 10.46 26.64 -21.05
CA ARG A 110 10.29 25.19 -21.08
C ARG A 110 11.19 24.52 -22.12
N ARG A 111 11.29 25.09 -23.33
CA ARG A 111 12.17 24.58 -24.39
C ARG A 111 13.64 24.68 -23.98
N THR A 112 14.07 25.80 -23.41
CA THR A 112 15.43 25.98 -22.91
C THR A 112 15.77 24.95 -21.82
N TYR A 113 14.87 24.74 -20.86
CA TYR A 113 15.04 23.73 -19.81
C TYR A 113 15.15 22.31 -20.39
N THR A 114 14.31 21.95 -21.37
CA THR A 114 14.41 20.66 -22.05
C THR A 114 15.75 20.52 -22.80
N ALA A 115 16.16 21.56 -23.53
CA ALA A 115 17.41 21.54 -24.31
C ALA A 115 18.65 21.36 -23.42
N VAL A 116 18.78 22.12 -22.32
CA VAL A 116 19.91 21.93 -21.39
C VAL A 116 19.87 20.55 -20.75
N LYS A 117 18.68 20.07 -20.37
CA LYS A 117 18.53 18.74 -19.75
C LYS A 117 18.97 17.62 -20.68
N GLU A 118 18.77 17.75 -21.99
CA GLU A 118 19.23 16.77 -22.97
C GLU A 118 20.72 16.91 -23.29
N ALA A 119 21.24 18.13 -23.34
CA ALA A 119 22.63 18.42 -23.68
C ALA A 119 23.62 17.95 -22.61
N ILE A 120 23.28 18.10 -21.33
CA ILE A 120 24.24 17.83 -20.23
C ILE A 120 24.34 16.36 -19.82
N LEU A 121 23.44 15.50 -20.32
CA LEU A 121 23.46 14.06 -20.05
C LEU A 121 24.49 13.37 -20.93
N THR A 122 25.31 12.54 -20.31
CA THR A 122 26.20 11.60 -21.00
C THR A 122 25.38 10.54 -21.74
N ASP A 123 26.00 9.86 -22.71
CA ASP A 123 25.34 8.78 -23.45
C ASP A 123 24.88 7.62 -22.55
N ILE A 124 25.63 7.35 -21.48
CA ILE A 124 25.26 6.34 -20.48
C ILE A 124 24.03 6.79 -19.70
N GLU A 125 23.98 8.04 -19.24
CA GLU A 125 22.81 8.58 -18.55
C GLU A 125 21.57 8.64 -19.47
N LYS A 126 21.74 8.96 -20.75
CA LYS A 126 20.65 8.91 -21.75
C LYS A 126 20.09 7.50 -21.89
N LYS A 127 20.97 6.49 -22.01
CA LYS A 127 20.56 5.07 -22.06
C LYS A 127 19.86 4.65 -20.77
N ALA A 128 20.43 5.01 -19.61
CA ALA A 128 19.85 4.72 -18.31
C ALA A 128 18.44 5.29 -18.17
N ARG A 129 18.26 6.55 -18.56
CA ARG A 129 16.96 7.22 -18.53
C ARG A 129 15.96 6.58 -19.49
N ALA A 130 16.36 6.23 -20.71
CA ALA A 130 15.49 5.56 -21.67
C ALA A 130 14.99 4.19 -21.16
N ASN A 131 15.86 3.42 -20.51
CA ASN A 131 15.47 2.15 -19.88
C ASN A 131 14.59 2.36 -18.65
N ALA A 132 14.90 3.35 -17.82
CA ALA A 132 14.06 3.74 -16.70
C ALA A 132 12.66 4.20 -17.14
N ASP A 133 12.55 4.95 -18.25
CA ASP A 133 11.27 5.34 -18.82
C ASP A 133 10.45 4.12 -19.27
N LYS A 134 11.08 3.14 -19.94
CA LYS A 134 10.42 1.86 -20.28
C LYS A 134 9.91 1.14 -19.03
N SER A 135 10.75 1.05 -18.00
CA SER A 135 10.43 0.44 -16.72
C SER A 135 9.24 1.14 -16.04
N TYR A 136 9.25 2.47 -16.03
CA TYR A 136 8.18 3.31 -15.50
C TYR A 136 6.87 3.11 -16.26
N HIS A 137 6.90 3.13 -17.58
CA HIS A 137 5.71 2.92 -18.40
C HIS A 137 5.13 1.53 -18.23
N ARG A 138 5.97 0.49 -18.17
CA ARG A 138 5.54 -0.89 -17.90
C ARG A 138 4.82 -0.97 -16.56
N ARG A 139 5.40 -0.41 -15.49
CA ARG A 139 4.76 -0.39 -14.17
C ARG A 139 3.50 0.44 -14.13
N LYS A 140 3.46 1.60 -14.79
CA LYS A 140 2.27 2.43 -14.88
C LYS A 140 1.12 1.68 -15.56
N GLU A 141 1.42 0.87 -16.58
CA GLU A 141 0.42 0.03 -17.22
C GLU A 141 -0.04 -1.10 -16.29
N LEU A 142 0.87 -1.75 -15.56
CA LEU A 142 0.50 -2.74 -14.54
C LEU A 142 -0.36 -2.14 -13.42
N ASP A 143 0.01 -0.96 -12.91
CA ASP A 143 -0.77 -0.22 -11.91
C ASP A 143 -2.16 0.14 -12.46
N ARG A 144 -2.26 0.51 -13.74
CA ARG A 144 -3.54 0.80 -14.42
C ARG A 144 -4.40 -0.45 -14.55
N VAL A 145 -3.84 -1.57 -15.02
CA VAL A 145 -4.55 -2.84 -15.12
C VAL A 145 -5.04 -3.30 -13.74
N ALA A 146 -4.19 -3.17 -12.71
CA ALA A 146 -4.59 -3.42 -11.33
C ALA A 146 -5.72 -2.47 -10.88
N GLN A 147 -5.64 -1.19 -11.25
CA GLN A 147 -6.66 -0.20 -10.90
C GLN A 147 -8.02 -0.51 -11.55
N ASP A 148 -8.01 -1.04 -12.77
CA ASP A 148 -9.22 -1.47 -13.49
C ASP A 148 -9.82 -2.76 -12.89
N ARG A 149 -9.00 -3.58 -12.19
CA ARG A 149 -9.42 -4.82 -11.51
C ARG A 149 -9.93 -4.61 -10.08
N ILE A 150 -9.76 -3.43 -9.49
CA ILE A 150 -10.17 -3.16 -8.10
C ILE A 150 -11.35 -2.20 -8.06
N SER A 151 -12.32 -2.47 -7.18
CA SER A 151 -13.43 -1.53 -6.98
C SER A 151 -12.92 -0.19 -6.45
N LEU A 152 -13.54 0.92 -6.87
CA LEU A 152 -13.19 2.26 -6.38
C LEU A 152 -13.32 2.35 -4.85
N ASP A 153 -14.29 1.65 -4.27
CA ASP A 153 -14.50 1.59 -2.83
C ASP A 153 -13.39 0.84 -2.10
N ASP A 154 -12.88 -0.27 -2.65
CA ASP A 154 -11.73 -0.98 -2.06
C ASP A 154 -10.47 -0.13 -2.13
N LEU A 155 -10.23 0.52 -3.28
CA LEU A 155 -9.11 1.43 -3.43
C LEU A 155 -9.17 2.57 -2.40
N ASN A 156 -10.36 3.13 -2.15
CA ASN A 156 -10.55 4.15 -1.12
C ASN A 156 -10.34 3.59 0.30
N ASN A 157 -10.82 2.38 0.58
CA ASN A 157 -10.57 1.71 1.85
C ASN A 157 -9.08 1.50 2.11
N ILE A 158 -8.33 1.01 1.11
CA ILE A 158 -6.88 0.84 1.20
C ILE A 158 -6.19 2.18 1.45
N ARG A 159 -6.57 3.25 0.73
CA ARG A 159 -6.01 4.60 0.93
C ARG A 159 -6.23 5.13 2.34
N ILE A 160 -7.39 4.88 2.94
CA ILE A 160 -7.66 5.26 4.34
C ILE A 160 -6.81 4.40 5.29
N SER A 161 -6.68 3.10 5.02
CA SER A 161 -5.86 2.19 5.83
C SER A 161 -4.38 2.54 5.78
N ASN A 162 -3.88 3.10 4.67
CA ASN A 162 -2.51 3.61 4.56
C ASN A 162 -2.21 4.78 5.51
N LYS A 163 -3.22 5.42 6.11
CA LYS A 163 -3.00 6.46 7.15
C LYS A 163 -2.63 5.88 8.51
N VAL A 164 -2.89 4.59 8.72
CA VAL A 164 -2.50 3.89 9.94
C VAL A 164 -1.04 3.44 9.78
N PRO A 165 -0.16 3.62 10.78
CA PRO A 165 1.23 3.18 10.71
C PRO A 165 1.39 1.65 10.87
N TRP A 166 0.43 0.86 10.37
CA TRP A 166 0.41 -0.59 10.48
C TRP A 166 1.54 -1.23 9.67
N VAL A 167 1.86 -0.68 8.49
CA VAL A 167 2.96 -1.14 7.65
C VAL A 167 4.30 -0.99 8.39
N THR A 168 4.52 0.14 9.07
CA THR A 168 5.72 0.34 9.89
C THR A 168 5.83 -0.70 11.00
N ARG A 169 4.71 -1.02 11.67
CA ARG A 169 4.69 -2.08 12.69
C ARG A 169 5.02 -3.44 12.11
N VAL A 170 4.38 -3.82 11.01
CA VAL A 170 4.65 -5.08 10.30
C VAL A 170 6.12 -5.14 9.87
N SER A 171 6.68 -4.06 9.30
CA SER A 171 8.08 -4.01 8.93
C SER A 171 9.04 -4.14 10.12
N ASN A 172 8.72 -3.52 11.26
CA ASN A 172 9.60 -3.52 12.45
C ASN A 172 9.47 -4.78 13.31
N GLN A 173 8.29 -5.41 13.36
CA GLN A 173 8.01 -6.54 14.25
C GLN A 173 8.43 -7.89 13.65
N LEU A 174 8.64 -7.96 12.33
CA LEU A 174 8.71 -9.25 11.65
C LEU A 174 10.11 -9.52 11.12
N GLN A 175 10.72 -10.56 11.70
CA GLN A 175 11.92 -11.15 11.13
C GLN A 175 11.61 -12.14 9.99
N GLN A 176 10.36 -12.60 9.81
CA GLN A 176 10.02 -13.61 8.79
C GLN A 176 8.69 -13.34 8.03
N HIS A 177 7.50 -13.63 8.61
CA HIS A 177 6.22 -13.61 7.89
C HIS A 177 5.11 -12.83 8.61
N TRP A 178 4.01 -12.50 7.91
CA TRP A 178 2.77 -11.99 8.50
C TRP A 178 1.53 -12.52 7.80
N GLY A 179 0.42 -12.53 8.54
CA GLY A 179 -0.88 -12.85 7.96
C GLY A 179 -1.76 -13.58 8.95
N PHE A 180 -2.42 -14.63 8.48
CA PHE A 180 -3.45 -15.34 9.24
C PHE A 180 -3.32 -16.85 9.08
N VAL A 181 -3.85 -17.57 10.06
CA VAL A 181 -4.28 -18.96 9.87
C VAL A 181 -5.65 -18.94 9.20
N CYS A 182 -5.87 -19.82 8.22
CA CYS A 182 -7.16 -19.97 7.55
C CYS A 182 -7.63 -21.43 7.61
N ILE A 183 -8.72 -21.67 8.32
CA ILE A 183 -9.27 -23.01 8.56
C ILE A 183 -10.37 -23.31 7.52
N ARG A 184 -10.23 -24.41 6.78
CA ARG A 184 -11.27 -24.91 5.87
C ARG A 184 -12.33 -25.64 6.69
N THR A 185 -13.60 -25.32 6.45
CA THR A 185 -14.75 -25.93 7.14
C THR A 185 -15.75 -26.58 6.18
N SER A 186 -15.47 -26.53 4.88
CA SER A 186 -16.27 -27.21 3.86
C SER A 186 -15.37 -27.98 2.90
N PHE A 187 -15.57 -29.30 2.87
CA PHE A 187 -14.78 -30.29 2.14
C PHE A 187 -15.55 -30.92 0.96
N GLN A 188 -16.68 -30.32 0.56
CA GLN A 188 -17.60 -30.89 -0.44
C GLN A 188 -17.05 -30.87 -1.88
N ASP A 189 -16.25 -29.86 -2.23
CA ASP A 189 -15.69 -29.70 -3.58
C ASP A 189 -14.26 -29.15 -3.51
N ASP A 190 -13.27 -30.00 -3.83
CA ASP A 190 -11.86 -29.64 -3.86
C ASP A 190 -11.47 -28.74 -5.05
N SER A 191 -12.22 -28.82 -6.15
CA SER A 191 -11.99 -27.95 -7.31
C SER A 191 -12.41 -26.52 -6.97
N ALA A 192 -13.59 -26.36 -6.37
CA ALA A 192 -14.07 -25.08 -5.88
C ALA A 192 -13.16 -24.51 -4.78
N TRP A 193 -12.65 -25.36 -3.88
CA TRP A 193 -11.69 -24.96 -2.86
C TRP A 193 -10.38 -24.40 -3.46
N ARG A 194 -9.78 -25.11 -4.43
CA ARG A 194 -8.57 -24.61 -5.12
C ARG A 194 -8.84 -23.30 -5.87
N HIS A 195 -10.03 -23.16 -6.45
CA HIS A 195 -10.43 -21.90 -7.06
C HIS A 195 -10.50 -20.78 -6.04
N PHE A 196 -11.12 -21.02 -4.87
CA PHE A 196 -11.15 -20.05 -3.77
C PHE A 196 -9.73 -19.65 -3.35
N GLN A 197 -8.82 -20.61 -3.11
CA GLN A 197 -7.43 -20.32 -2.73
C GLN A 197 -6.73 -19.44 -3.78
N HIS A 198 -6.94 -19.72 -5.07
CA HIS A 198 -6.39 -18.92 -6.16
C HIS A 198 -6.94 -17.48 -6.16
N GLN A 199 -8.27 -17.32 -6.10
CA GLN A 199 -8.91 -16.00 -6.03
C GLN A 199 -8.49 -15.22 -4.79
N PHE A 200 -8.33 -15.90 -3.66
CA PHE A 200 -7.86 -15.33 -2.41
C PHE A 200 -6.46 -14.74 -2.57
N GLY A 201 -5.53 -15.49 -3.17
CA GLY A 201 -4.18 -15.02 -3.49
C GLY A 201 -4.19 -13.81 -4.43
N GLU A 202 -4.92 -13.89 -5.54
CA GLU A 202 -5.05 -12.78 -6.51
C GLU A 202 -5.60 -11.50 -5.87
N ALA A 203 -6.61 -11.62 -5.00
CA ALA A 203 -7.21 -10.48 -4.31
C ALA A 203 -6.24 -9.81 -3.32
N ILE A 204 -5.40 -10.60 -2.64
CA ILE A 204 -4.35 -10.07 -1.75
C ILE A 204 -3.30 -9.36 -2.58
N ASP A 205 -2.76 -10.00 -3.61
CA ASP A 205 -1.72 -9.41 -4.44
C ASP A 205 -2.19 -8.11 -5.10
N LEU A 206 -3.45 -8.09 -5.53
CA LEU A 206 -4.10 -6.88 -6.03
C LEU A 206 -4.18 -5.80 -4.94
N GLY A 207 -4.74 -6.12 -3.77
CA GLY A 207 -4.90 -5.16 -2.66
C GLY A 207 -3.56 -4.57 -2.19
N LEU A 208 -2.54 -5.41 -2.03
CA LEU A 208 -1.21 -4.99 -1.58
C LEU A 208 -0.49 -4.07 -2.56
N THR A 209 -0.83 -4.12 -3.87
CA THR A 209 -0.28 -3.20 -4.89
C THR A 209 -0.53 -1.72 -4.53
N PHE A 210 -1.65 -1.45 -3.85
CA PHE A 210 -2.10 -0.10 -3.49
C PHE A 210 -1.74 0.32 -2.07
N VAL A 211 -1.10 -0.56 -1.30
CA VAL A 211 -0.59 -0.21 0.03
C VAL A 211 0.55 0.80 -0.12
N ARG A 212 0.63 1.74 0.83
CA ARG A 212 1.67 2.77 0.93
C ARG A 212 2.06 2.94 2.39
N ASN A 213 3.32 3.28 2.64
CA ASN A 213 3.79 3.68 3.95
C ASN A 213 3.88 5.22 3.99
N PRO A 214 3.09 5.92 4.82
CA PRO A 214 3.12 7.38 4.87
C PRO A 214 4.39 7.91 5.55
N LYS A 215 5.06 7.09 6.39
CA LYS A 215 6.30 7.46 7.08
C LYS A 215 7.56 7.20 6.24
N ASP A 216 7.43 6.50 5.10
CA ASP A 216 8.55 6.17 4.22
C ASP A 216 8.11 6.25 2.76
N LYS A 217 8.49 7.35 2.10
CA LYS A 217 8.17 7.62 0.69
C LYS A 217 8.84 6.63 -0.28
N PHE A 218 9.91 5.96 0.17
CA PHE A 218 10.70 5.00 -0.60
C PHE A 218 10.18 3.59 -0.50
N TRP A 219 9.26 3.37 0.44
CA TRP A 219 8.70 2.08 0.70
C TRP A 219 7.95 1.53 -0.52
N THR A 220 8.31 0.32 -0.93
CA THR A 220 7.59 -0.42 -1.97
C THR A 220 6.76 -1.54 -1.35
N PRO A 221 5.59 -1.85 -1.93
CA PRO A 221 4.76 -2.96 -1.47
C PRO A 221 5.47 -4.32 -1.62
N ASP A 222 6.53 -4.42 -2.42
CA ASP A 222 7.24 -5.68 -2.68
C ASP A 222 7.78 -6.33 -1.41
N SER A 223 8.34 -5.52 -0.49
CA SER A 223 8.85 -6.00 0.81
C SER A 223 7.76 -6.62 1.71
N LEU A 224 6.52 -6.18 1.52
CA LEU A 224 5.36 -6.67 2.24
C LEU A 224 4.78 -7.89 1.53
N LYS A 225 4.72 -7.83 0.19
CA LYS A 225 4.24 -8.90 -0.68
C LYS A 225 5.06 -10.18 -0.54
N GLN A 226 6.38 -10.07 -0.41
CA GLN A 226 7.27 -11.22 -0.25
C GLN A 226 7.09 -11.97 1.10
N ARG A 227 6.44 -11.36 2.08
CA ARG A 227 6.38 -11.87 3.46
C ARG A 227 4.97 -12.20 3.94
N TRP A 228 3.93 -11.86 3.16
CA TRP A 228 2.58 -12.25 3.56
C TRP A 228 2.43 -13.76 3.44
N LYS A 229 1.66 -14.36 4.34
CA LYS A 229 1.44 -15.79 4.38
C LYS A 229 0.05 -16.11 4.91
N ILE A 230 -0.52 -17.18 4.36
CA ILE A 230 -1.64 -17.89 4.95
C ILE A 230 -1.17 -19.29 5.33
N GLN A 231 -1.40 -19.67 6.58
CA GLN A 231 -1.32 -21.05 7.01
C GLN A 231 -2.69 -21.69 6.80
N TRP A 232 -2.83 -22.45 5.72
CA TRP A 232 -4.05 -23.22 5.43
C TRP A 232 -4.12 -24.44 6.34
N VAL A 233 -5.24 -24.60 7.02
CA VAL A 233 -5.54 -25.76 7.87
C VAL A 233 -6.72 -26.50 7.26
N GLU A 234 -6.45 -27.70 6.77
CA GLU A 234 -7.40 -28.54 6.03
C GLU A 234 -7.64 -29.86 6.78
N ASP A 235 -8.00 -29.77 8.06
CA ASP A 235 -8.32 -30.92 8.90
C ASP A 235 -9.82 -31.24 8.81
N PRO A 236 -10.21 -32.44 8.30
CA PRO A 236 -11.61 -32.84 8.13
C PRO A 236 -12.44 -32.83 9.42
N VAL A 237 -11.80 -32.83 10.60
CA VAL A 237 -12.51 -32.67 11.89
C VAL A 237 -13.31 -31.36 11.95
N ASN A 238 -12.96 -30.37 11.13
CA ASN A 238 -13.61 -29.07 11.05
C ASN A 238 -14.75 -28.99 10.02
N GLU A 239 -15.11 -30.10 9.34
CA GLU A 239 -16.25 -30.12 8.40
C GLU A 239 -17.53 -29.67 9.10
N SER A 240 -18.11 -28.57 8.62
CA SER A 240 -19.34 -27.97 9.16
C SER A 240 -19.29 -27.68 10.68
N ALA A 241 -18.09 -27.51 11.24
CA ALA A 241 -17.90 -27.24 12.67
C ALA A 241 -18.54 -25.90 13.06
N ALA A 242 -19.07 -25.83 14.29
CA ALA A 242 -19.60 -24.59 14.83
C ALA A 242 -18.46 -23.60 15.11
N LEU A 243 -18.78 -22.30 15.16
CA LEU A 243 -17.77 -21.26 15.38
C LEU A 243 -17.00 -21.48 16.69
N GLU A 244 -17.69 -21.93 17.74
CA GLU A 244 -17.11 -22.21 19.05
C GLU A 244 -16.05 -23.31 18.99
N ASP A 245 -16.33 -24.38 18.23
CA ASP A 245 -15.43 -25.50 18.03
C ASP A 245 -14.18 -25.06 17.25
N ILE A 246 -14.38 -24.27 16.19
CA ILE A 246 -13.28 -23.74 15.36
C ILE A 246 -12.42 -22.76 16.18
N CYS A 247 -13.02 -21.91 17.01
CA CYS A 247 -12.28 -21.04 17.94
C CYS A 247 -11.48 -21.86 18.96
N GLY A 248 -12.06 -22.95 19.48
CA GLY A 248 -11.35 -23.90 20.34
C GLY A 248 -10.16 -24.55 19.64
N TYR A 249 -10.36 -25.03 18.42
CA TYR A 249 -9.33 -25.64 17.59
C TYR A 249 -8.17 -24.66 17.32
N PHE A 250 -8.48 -23.42 16.94
CA PHE A 250 -7.47 -22.38 16.73
C PHE A 250 -6.66 -22.07 18.00
N ARG A 251 -7.32 -22.00 19.17
CA ARG A 251 -6.61 -21.79 20.45
C ARG A 251 -5.66 -22.94 20.76
N ASN A 252 -6.06 -24.18 20.49
CA ASN A 252 -5.16 -25.33 20.66
C ASN A 252 -3.95 -25.23 19.73
N LEU A 253 -4.15 -24.91 18.43
CA LEU A 253 -3.04 -24.67 17.49
C LEU A 253 -2.07 -23.61 18.01
N ARG A 254 -2.60 -22.51 18.55
CA ARG A 254 -1.79 -21.42 19.12
C ARG A 254 -1.01 -21.88 20.34
N ASP A 255 -1.70 -22.50 21.31
CA ASP A 255 -1.15 -22.83 22.62
C ASP A 255 -0.13 -23.99 22.52
N GLU A 256 -0.27 -24.85 21.51
CA GLU A 256 0.71 -25.90 21.16
C GLU A 256 1.87 -25.39 20.27
N GLY A 257 1.88 -24.11 19.90
CA GLY A 257 2.94 -23.52 19.08
C GLY A 257 2.95 -24.00 17.63
N GLN A 258 1.80 -24.48 17.12
CA GLN A 258 1.65 -24.94 15.74
C GLN A 258 1.36 -23.79 14.74
N ILE A 259 1.06 -22.59 15.25
CA ILE A 259 0.91 -21.39 14.42
C ILE A 259 2.28 -20.87 14.04
N GLU A 260 2.49 -20.65 12.74
CA GLU A 260 3.76 -20.13 12.25
C GLU A 260 4.09 -18.75 12.85
N PRO A 261 5.38 -18.50 13.20
CA PRO A 261 5.80 -17.23 13.76
C PRO A 261 5.45 -16.03 12.88
N GLY A 262 4.87 -14.99 13.50
CA GLY A 262 4.52 -13.73 12.84
C GLY A 262 3.09 -13.67 12.28
N LEU A 263 2.38 -14.79 12.20
CA LEU A 263 0.94 -14.78 11.92
C LEU A 263 0.15 -14.23 13.12
N ARG A 264 -1.00 -13.62 12.86
CA ARG A 264 -1.87 -13.15 13.95
C ARG A 264 -2.36 -14.32 14.79
N GLN A 265 -2.33 -14.11 16.10
CA GLN A 265 -2.78 -15.09 17.11
C GLN A 265 -4.05 -14.63 17.85
N ASP A 266 -4.48 -13.40 17.59
CA ASP A 266 -5.68 -12.79 18.18
C ASP A 266 -6.92 -12.88 17.26
N ALA A 267 -6.70 -13.21 15.98
CA ALA A 267 -7.73 -13.34 14.97
C ALA A 267 -7.31 -14.39 13.94
N PHE A 268 -8.29 -15.10 13.38
CA PHE A 268 -8.05 -16.09 12.33
C PHE A 268 -9.16 -16.04 11.28
N LEU A 269 -8.94 -16.73 10.16
CA LEU A 269 -9.89 -16.83 9.07
C LEU A 269 -10.47 -18.25 9.01
N TYR A 270 -11.70 -18.37 8.53
CA TYR A 270 -12.26 -19.66 8.16
C TYR A 270 -13.13 -19.56 6.91
N VAL A 271 -13.27 -20.68 6.22
CA VAL A 271 -13.97 -20.75 4.94
C VAL A 271 -15.03 -21.84 5.00
N ASP A 272 -16.29 -21.41 4.92
CA ASP A 272 -17.45 -22.29 4.79
C ASP A 272 -17.86 -22.44 3.31
N ALA A 273 -18.88 -23.26 3.04
CA ALA A 273 -19.38 -23.48 1.69
C ALA A 273 -19.85 -22.17 1.02
N ALA A 274 -20.42 -21.23 1.80
CA ALA A 274 -20.91 -19.96 1.27
C ALA A 274 -19.78 -19.01 0.88
N ALA A 275 -18.66 -19.01 1.61
CA ALA A 275 -17.47 -18.26 1.25
C ALA A 275 -16.80 -18.82 -0.02
N ILE A 276 -16.76 -20.14 -0.18
CA ILE A 276 -16.31 -20.79 -1.43
C ILE A 276 -17.21 -20.35 -2.59
N GLN A 277 -18.53 -20.49 -2.43
CA GLN A 277 -19.49 -20.11 -3.47
C GLN A 277 -19.40 -18.62 -3.82
N SER A 278 -19.23 -17.75 -2.81
CA SER A 278 -19.03 -16.32 -3.00
C SER A 278 -17.82 -16.00 -3.90
N SER A 279 -16.73 -16.78 -3.82
CA SER A 279 -15.59 -16.60 -4.73
C SER A 279 -15.88 -17.03 -6.18
N LEU A 280 -16.78 -17.99 -6.38
CA LEU A 280 -17.18 -18.46 -7.71
C LEU A 280 -18.15 -17.46 -8.36
N ASP A 281 -19.11 -16.96 -7.59
CA ASP A 281 -20.15 -16.04 -8.07
C ASP A 281 -19.57 -14.66 -8.43
N HIS A 282 -18.49 -14.25 -7.76
CA HIS A 282 -17.88 -12.93 -7.89
C HIS A 282 -16.51 -12.96 -8.59
N CYS A 283 -16.31 -13.92 -9.49
CA CYS A 283 -15.13 -14.03 -10.33
C CYS A 283 -15.42 -13.55 -11.77
N PRO A 284 -14.57 -12.69 -12.37
CA PRO A 284 -13.35 -12.12 -11.80
C PRO A 284 -13.62 -10.88 -10.94
N LEU A 285 -12.62 -10.45 -10.15
CA LEU A 285 -12.56 -9.11 -9.56
C LEU A 285 -12.95 -8.05 -10.61
N PRO A 286 -13.70 -6.99 -10.25
CA PRO A 286 -13.71 -6.30 -8.96
C PRO A 286 -14.80 -6.73 -7.96
N GLU A 287 -15.65 -7.70 -8.30
CA GLU A 287 -16.69 -8.16 -7.39
C GLU A 287 -16.10 -8.85 -6.15
N ARG A 288 -16.72 -8.62 -4.99
CA ARG A 288 -16.13 -8.97 -3.69
C ARG A 288 -16.63 -10.34 -3.23
N GLY A 289 -15.86 -11.38 -3.54
CA GLY A 289 -15.86 -12.57 -2.70
C GLY A 289 -15.56 -12.21 -1.24
N TYR A 290 -15.89 -13.09 -0.30
CA TYR A 290 -15.54 -12.91 1.11
C TYR A 290 -14.94 -14.15 1.75
N VAL A 291 -14.26 -13.93 2.86
CA VAL A 291 -13.84 -14.93 3.85
C VAL A 291 -14.46 -14.57 5.19
N LEU A 292 -14.61 -15.53 6.10
CA LEU A 292 -15.03 -15.22 7.46
C LEU A 292 -13.80 -14.99 8.32
N ALA A 293 -13.78 -13.90 9.09
CA ALA A 293 -12.80 -13.63 10.12
C ALA A 293 -13.44 -13.83 11.49
N ALA A 294 -12.76 -14.55 12.37
CA ALA A 294 -13.22 -14.89 13.71
C ALA A 294 -12.29 -14.31 14.78
N ASP A 295 -12.91 -13.90 15.88
CA ASP A 295 -12.21 -13.56 17.11
C ASP A 295 -11.79 -14.84 17.84
N ALA A 296 -10.47 -15.01 18.02
CA ALA A 296 -9.89 -16.17 18.70
C ALA A 296 -10.37 -16.29 20.17
N SER A 297 -10.79 -15.17 20.77
CA SER A 297 -11.26 -15.11 22.15
C SER A 297 -12.77 -15.26 22.29
N HIS A 298 -13.49 -15.50 21.18
CA HIS A 298 -14.93 -15.67 21.22
C HIS A 298 -15.33 -16.88 22.06
N ASP A 299 -16.42 -16.69 22.81
CA ASP A 299 -17.03 -17.63 23.74
C ASP A 299 -18.52 -17.29 23.84
N ALA A 300 -19.37 -18.21 23.39
CA ALA A 300 -20.82 -18.04 23.36
C ALA A 300 -21.45 -17.94 24.77
N THR A 301 -20.74 -18.37 25.81
CA THR A 301 -21.21 -18.31 27.21
C THR A 301 -20.98 -16.94 27.85
N LYS A 302 -20.07 -16.13 27.29
CA LYS A 302 -19.90 -14.75 27.71
C LYS A 302 -21.12 -13.98 27.24
N LEU A 303 -21.89 -13.45 28.20
CA LEU A 303 -23.03 -12.56 27.96
C LEU A 303 -22.69 -11.60 26.83
N ALA A 304 -23.65 -11.37 25.93
CA ALA A 304 -23.54 -10.37 24.90
C ALA A 304 -23.46 -8.97 25.53
N THR A 305 -22.33 -8.63 26.13
CA THR A 305 -22.00 -7.30 26.64
C THR A 305 -21.74 -6.31 25.49
N TYR A 306 -21.83 -6.79 24.25
CA TYR A 306 -21.39 -6.12 23.04
C TYR A 306 -22.45 -5.16 22.51
N LEU A 307 -22.09 -3.87 22.44
CA LEU A 307 -22.89 -2.73 21.94
C LEU A 307 -23.67 -2.99 20.62
N HIS A 308 -23.30 -4.00 19.84
CA HIS A 308 -23.88 -4.29 18.53
C HIS A 308 -24.27 -5.76 18.29
N GLY A 309 -24.29 -6.63 19.30
CA GLY A 309 -24.67 -8.03 19.11
C GLY A 309 -23.73 -8.80 18.16
N PHE A 310 -22.43 -8.55 18.28
CA PHE A 310 -21.37 -9.28 17.58
C PHE A 310 -21.40 -10.77 17.97
N LYS A 311 -21.33 -11.65 16.96
CA LYS A 311 -21.45 -13.11 17.13
C LYS A 311 -20.11 -13.84 16.99
N GLY A 312 -18.99 -13.18 17.27
CA GLY A 312 -17.67 -13.80 17.19
C GLY A 312 -17.04 -13.85 15.80
N SER A 313 -17.81 -13.67 14.73
CA SER A 313 -17.28 -13.61 13.37
C SER A 313 -17.87 -12.49 12.51
N VAL A 314 -17.14 -12.13 11.47
CA VAL A 314 -17.52 -11.14 10.46
C VAL A 314 -17.05 -11.59 9.09
N ARG A 315 -17.85 -11.33 8.06
CA ARG A 315 -17.41 -11.53 6.67
C ARG A 315 -16.49 -10.38 6.27
N VAL A 316 -15.38 -10.70 5.61
CA VAL A 316 -14.37 -9.76 5.15
C VAL A 316 -14.15 -9.98 3.65
N ALA A 317 -14.27 -8.90 2.87
CA ALA A 317 -14.00 -8.92 1.44
C ALA A 317 -12.54 -9.35 1.20
N LEU A 318 -12.31 -10.21 0.19
CA LEU A 318 -10.98 -10.78 -0.07
C LEU A 318 -9.88 -9.70 -0.20
N THR A 319 -10.16 -8.63 -0.96
CA THR A 319 -9.27 -7.47 -1.16
C THR A 319 -8.99 -6.68 0.12
N GLY A 320 -9.88 -6.79 1.11
CA GLY A 320 -9.84 -6.08 2.39
C GLY A 320 -9.10 -6.82 3.50
N VAL A 321 -8.87 -8.14 3.39
CA VAL A 321 -8.33 -8.98 4.47
C VAL A 321 -6.98 -8.47 4.96
N PHE A 322 -5.99 -8.36 4.08
CA PHE A 322 -4.62 -7.98 4.43
C PHE A 322 -4.38 -6.47 4.41
N THR A 323 -5.30 -5.69 3.85
CA THR A 323 -5.14 -4.24 3.68
C THR A 323 -5.91 -3.46 4.74
N THR A 324 -7.19 -3.75 4.92
CA THR A 324 -8.10 -2.93 5.72
C THR A 324 -8.41 -3.61 7.03
N PHE A 325 -8.80 -4.88 7.01
CA PHE A 325 -9.09 -5.65 8.21
C PHE A 325 -7.82 -5.82 9.06
N TYR A 326 -6.72 -6.33 8.48
CA TYR A 326 -5.44 -6.48 9.19
C TYR A 326 -4.95 -5.15 9.79
N ALA A 327 -4.94 -4.08 8.99
CA ALA A 327 -4.43 -2.77 9.39
C ALA A 327 -5.22 -2.17 10.57
N ARG A 328 -6.55 -2.26 10.50
CA ARG A 328 -7.44 -1.54 11.39
C ARG A 328 -7.81 -2.33 12.64
N LEU A 329 -7.84 -3.66 12.58
CA LEU A 329 -8.25 -4.48 13.73
C LEU A 329 -7.36 -4.23 14.96
N ILE A 330 -8.01 -3.82 16.04
CA ILE A 330 -7.44 -3.76 17.39
C ILE A 330 -7.69 -5.12 18.05
N PRO A 331 -6.63 -5.80 18.55
CA PRO A 331 -6.81 -7.03 19.32
C PRO A 331 -7.70 -6.79 20.54
N ARG A 332 -8.59 -7.74 20.83
CA ARG A 332 -9.45 -7.65 22.00
C ARG A 332 -8.63 -7.58 23.29
N GLY A 333 -9.05 -6.73 24.23
CA GLY A 333 -8.33 -6.51 25.49
C GLY A 333 -7.11 -5.61 25.36
N SER A 334 -6.85 -5.05 24.18
CA SER A 334 -5.92 -3.91 24.06
C SER A 334 -6.45 -2.74 24.90
N PRO A 335 -5.58 -1.93 25.54
CA PRO A 335 -6.01 -0.68 26.19
C PRO A 335 -6.69 0.32 25.24
N LYS A 336 -6.53 0.11 23.92
CA LYS A 336 -7.15 0.90 22.85
C LYS A 336 -8.46 0.27 22.33
N ASP A 337 -8.90 -0.84 22.91
CA ASP A 337 -10.15 -1.52 22.54
C ASP A 337 -11.34 -0.73 23.11
N ASP A 338 -11.76 0.28 22.36
CA ASP A 338 -12.91 1.12 22.69
C ASP A 338 -14.00 0.96 21.62
N PRO A 339 -15.06 0.17 21.90
CA PRO A 339 -16.14 -0.04 20.95
C PRO A 339 -17.02 1.21 20.73
N ALA A 340 -16.90 2.24 21.57
CA ALA A 340 -17.58 3.53 21.36
C ALA A 340 -16.81 4.45 20.41
N ALA A 341 -15.52 4.19 20.16
CA ALA A 341 -14.67 5.01 19.32
C ALA A 341 -14.82 4.68 17.81
N GLU A 342 -16.05 4.74 17.31
CA GLU A 342 -16.41 4.33 15.94
C GLU A 342 -15.68 5.10 14.83
N HIS A 343 -15.19 6.30 15.13
CA HIS A 343 -14.50 7.18 14.19
C HIS A 343 -12.99 6.91 14.08
N ASN A 344 -12.44 6.03 14.92
CA ASN A 344 -11.02 5.71 14.87
C ASN A 344 -10.67 4.93 13.58
N LEU A 345 -9.48 5.22 13.06
CA LEU A 345 -8.92 4.45 11.95
C LEU A 345 -8.63 3.00 12.37
N ARG A 346 -8.26 2.79 13.64
CA ARG A 346 -8.15 1.47 14.28
C ARG A 346 -9.47 1.12 14.95
N GLN A 347 -9.93 -0.12 14.83
CA GLN A 347 -11.31 -0.52 15.09
C GLN A 347 -11.36 -1.80 15.93
N SER A 348 -12.24 -1.82 16.93
CA SER A 348 -12.58 -3.05 17.65
C SER A 348 -13.38 -4.00 16.75
N TRP A 349 -13.54 -5.24 17.21
CA TRP A 349 -14.39 -6.23 16.55
C TRP A 349 -15.84 -5.78 16.39
N GLU A 350 -16.38 -5.08 17.38
CA GLU A 350 -17.76 -4.59 17.40
C GLU A 350 -17.97 -3.50 16.35
N VAL A 351 -17.01 -2.57 16.21
CA VAL A 351 -17.03 -1.53 15.18
C VAL A 351 -16.92 -2.16 13.79
N ILE A 352 -16.03 -3.15 13.61
CA ILE A 352 -15.88 -3.89 12.35
C ILE A 352 -17.18 -4.62 11.98
N TYR A 353 -17.79 -5.32 12.94
CA TYR A 353 -19.05 -6.03 12.74
C TYR A 353 -20.20 -5.10 12.40
N LYS A 354 -20.35 -3.97 13.10
CA LYS A 354 -21.34 -2.94 12.78
C LYS A 354 -21.16 -2.44 11.35
N ARG A 355 -19.92 -2.17 10.94
CA ARG A 355 -19.58 -1.70 9.59
C ARG A 355 -19.81 -2.74 8.52
N ALA A 356 -19.64 -4.02 8.82
CA ALA A 356 -19.93 -5.13 7.91
C ALA A 356 -21.43 -5.32 7.65
N LYS A 357 -22.30 -4.74 8.49
CA LYS A 357 -23.77 -4.82 8.42
C LYS A 357 -24.44 -3.48 8.12
N PHE A 358 -23.66 -2.46 7.75
CA PHE A 358 -24.15 -1.08 7.63
C PHE A 358 -25.22 -0.90 6.55
N ASP A 359 -25.34 -1.86 5.64
CA ASP A 359 -26.34 -1.90 4.58
C ASP A 359 -26.79 -3.36 4.45
N GLU A 360 -28.09 -3.63 4.47
CA GLU A 360 -28.65 -5.00 4.39
C GLU A 360 -28.24 -5.73 3.10
N SER A 361 -27.83 -4.97 2.07
CA SER A 361 -27.26 -5.50 0.82
C SER A 361 -25.74 -5.77 0.90
N GLN A 362 -25.05 -5.21 1.90
CA GLN A 362 -23.62 -5.36 2.10
C GLN A 362 -23.34 -6.38 3.19
N ILE A 363 -22.71 -7.48 2.79
CA ILE A 363 -22.47 -8.60 3.70
C ILE A 363 -20.99 -8.82 3.96
N ALA A 364 -20.11 -7.84 3.73
CA ALA A 364 -18.68 -7.97 3.99
C ALA A 364 -18.01 -6.64 4.37
N TYR A 365 -17.01 -6.73 5.25
CA TYR A 365 -16.13 -5.63 5.61
C TYR A 365 -14.91 -5.55 4.67
N PRO A 366 -14.39 -4.36 4.31
CA PRO A 366 -14.97 -3.05 4.58
C PRO A 366 -16.20 -2.77 3.71
N PRO A 367 -17.12 -1.89 4.14
CA PRO A 367 -18.32 -1.57 3.37
C PRO A 367 -18.01 -0.90 2.02
N ILE A 368 -18.94 -1.05 1.08
CA ILE A 368 -18.99 -0.41 -0.25
C ILE A 368 -19.69 0.95 -0.05
N SER A 369 -19.02 2.00 0.41
CA SER A 369 -19.65 3.33 0.37
C SER A 369 -18.72 4.54 0.45
N ALA A 370 -19.19 5.62 -0.18
CA ALA A 370 -18.65 6.97 -0.04
C ALA A 370 -18.74 7.55 1.39
N LEU A 371 -19.56 6.95 2.27
CA LEU A 371 -19.75 7.43 3.65
C LEU A 371 -18.52 7.20 4.54
N ASN A 372 -17.56 6.35 4.16
CA ASN A 372 -16.26 6.33 4.83
C ASN A 372 -15.59 7.72 4.88
N ARG A 373 -15.97 8.66 3.99
CA ARG A 373 -15.54 10.07 4.07
C ARG A 373 -16.25 10.89 5.15
N GLY A 374 -17.50 10.56 5.49
CA GLY A 374 -18.25 11.23 6.57
C GLY A 374 -17.80 10.82 7.96
N TRP A 375 -17.33 9.57 8.10
CA TRP A 375 -16.81 9.04 9.37
C TRP A 375 -15.35 9.43 9.65
N TYR A 376 -14.61 9.87 8.65
CA TYR A 376 -13.25 10.41 8.78
C TYR A 376 -13.31 11.94 8.70
N HIS A 377 -13.35 12.60 9.85
CA HIS A 377 -13.22 14.06 9.93
C HIS A 377 -11.74 14.41 10.19
N PRO A 378 -11.03 15.08 9.26
CA PRO A 378 -9.60 15.39 9.41
C PRO A 378 -9.26 16.20 10.67
N ALA A 379 -10.23 16.92 11.24
CA ALA A 379 -10.04 17.68 12.48
C ALA A 379 -9.98 16.83 13.77
N MET A 380 -10.23 15.52 13.70
CA MET A 380 -10.13 14.61 14.87
C MET A 380 -8.79 13.85 14.94
N ASP A 381 -7.82 14.15 14.07
CA ASP A 381 -6.53 13.45 13.95
C ASP A 381 -5.45 13.85 15.00
N ASN A 382 -5.81 14.54 16.09
CA ASN A 382 -4.84 15.01 17.09
C ASN A 382 -4.17 13.90 17.91
N THR A 383 -4.53 12.63 17.71
CA THR A 383 -4.00 11.48 18.46
C THR A 383 -3.01 10.60 17.70
N ILE A 384 -2.71 10.88 16.42
CA ILE A 384 -1.77 10.03 15.63
C ILE A 384 -0.30 10.45 15.81
N GLN A 385 -0.02 11.66 16.32
CA GLN A 385 1.36 12.17 16.40
C GLN A 385 2.22 11.59 17.53
N ASN A 386 1.67 10.77 18.43
CA ASN A 386 2.41 10.16 19.54
C ASN A 386 2.56 8.61 19.42
N GLU A 387 2.43 8.04 18.22
CA GLU A 387 2.69 6.60 17.94
C GLU A 387 4.05 6.28 17.32
#